data_AF-A0A935LGU6-F1
#
_entry.id   AF-A0A935LGU6-F1
#
_cell.length_a   1.000
_cell.length_b   1.000
_cell.length_c   1.000
_cell.angle_alpha   90.00
_cell.angle_beta   90.00
_cell.angle_gamma   90.00
#
_symmetry.space_group_name_H-M   'P 1'
#
loop_
_entity.id
_entity.type
_entity.pdbx_description
1 polymer ?
#
loop_
_entity_poly.entity_id
_entity_poly.type
_entity_poly.pdbx_seq_one_letter_code
_entity_poly.pdbx_strand_id
1 'polypeptide(L)' 'MSKPNPTHAPSHASDDANEPVPMMQQLLDNPFLLLFIGVMVPMLVYTLWGVIDILTVPLAK' A
#
# COMPACT_ATOMS: atom_id res chain seq x y z
N MET A 1 10.91 28.04 48.64
CA MET A 1 11.05 28.48 47.24
C MET A 1 11.45 27.27 46.41
N SER A 2 10.48 26.51 45.90
CA SER A 2 10.74 25.29 45.13
C SER A 2 11.25 25.68 43.75
N LYS A 3 12.47 25.25 43.41
CA LYS A 3 13.01 25.37 42.05
C LYS A 3 12.09 24.59 41.09
N PRO A 4 11.74 25.13 39.91
CA PRO A 4 10.96 24.39 38.93
C PRO A 4 11.81 23.26 38.35
N ASN A 5 11.27 22.05 38.39
CA ASN A 5 11.79 20.87 37.71
C ASN A 5 11.64 21.08 36.20
N PRO A 6 12.67 20.85 35.36
CA PRO A 6 12.49 20.84 33.91
C PRO A 6 11.71 19.58 33.54
N THR A 7 10.38 19.69 33.58
CA THR A 7 9.44 18.71 33.06
C THR A 7 9.73 18.48 31.58
N HIS A 8 9.96 17.20 31.24
CA HIS A 8 10.06 16.62 29.91
C HIS A 8 9.51 17.51 28.78
N ALA A 9 10.43 18.17 28.06
CA ALA A 9 10.13 18.56 26.70
C ALA A 9 9.85 17.27 25.92
N PRO A 10 8.77 17.19 25.12
CA PRO A 10 8.64 16.09 24.18
C PRO A 10 9.89 16.17 23.30
N SER A 11 10.68 15.11 23.31
CA SER A 11 11.71 14.91 22.31
C SER A 11 11.00 14.93 20.96
N HIS A 12 11.05 16.07 20.27
CA HIS A 12 10.77 16.12 18.85
C HIS A 12 11.69 15.07 18.25
N ALA A 13 11.09 13.95 17.82
CA ALA A 13 11.76 12.97 16.99
C ALA A 13 12.42 13.79 15.87
N SER A 14 13.74 13.72 15.84
CA SER A 14 14.53 14.32 14.78
C SER A 14 14.01 13.79 13.46
N ASP A 15 13.28 14.62 12.71
CA ASP A 15 13.07 14.45 11.26
C ASP A 15 14.46 14.54 10.62
N ASP A 16 15.19 13.43 10.63
CA ASP A 16 16.46 13.31 9.94
C ASP A 16 16.14 13.31 8.45
N ALA A 17 16.29 14.47 7.79
CA ALA A 17 16.00 14.65 6.37
C ALA A 17 16.83 13.74 5.42
N ASN A 18 17.77 12.96 5.97
CA ASN A 18 18.58 11.98 5.26
C ASN A 18 18.07 10.53 5.42
N GLU A 19 16.94 10.30 6.09
CA GLU A 19 16.40 8.95 6.22
C GLU A 19 15.82 8.46 4.88
N PRO A 20 16.16 7.24 4.42
CA PRO A 20 15.69 6.73 3.14
C PRO A 20 14.17 6.55 3.13
N VAL A 21 13.52 7.01 2.06
CA VAL A 21 12.05 6.93 1.93
C VAL A 21 11.59 5.47 1.95
N PRO A 22 10.62 5.10 2.82
CA PRO A 22 10.09 3.74 2.89
C PRO A 22 9.53 3.23 1.55
N MET A 23 9.79 1.97 1.22
CA MET A 23 9.35 1.35 -0.04
C MET A 23 7.83 1.42 -0.27
N MET A 24 7.03 1.20 0.77
CA MET A 24 5.58 1.26 0.66
C MET A 24 5.11 2.68 0.32
N GLN A 25 5.80 3.70 0.82
CA GLN A 25 5.49 5.10 0.51
C GLN A 25 5.79 5.41 -0.95
N GLN A 26 6.96 4.98 -1.47
CA GLN A 26 7.29 5.13 -2.89
C GLN A 26 6.29 4.42 -3.82
N LEU A 27 5.74 3.28 -3.39
CA LEU A 27 4.73 2.53 -4.13
C LEU A 27 3.37 3.27 -4.18
N LEU A 28 2.96 3.89 -3.07
CA LEU A 28 1.71 4.66 -2.99
C LEU A 28 1.83 6.08 -3.56
N ASP A 29 3.04 6.65 -3.63
CA ASP A 29 3.27 8.00 -4.13
C ASP A 29 3.28 8.07 -5.67
N ASN A 30 3.36 6.94 -6.37
CA ASN A 30 3.33 6.88 -7.83
C ASN A 30 1.91 6.59 -8.35
N PRO A 31 1.16 7.61 -8.83
CA PRO A 31 -0.23 7.44 -9.24
C PRO A 31 -0.40 6.50 -10.44
N PHE A 32 0.59 6.41 -11.34
CA PHE A 32 0.54 5.48 -12.47
C PHE A 32 0.72 4.03 -12.03
N LEU A 33 1.55 3.80 -11.02
CA LEU A 33 1.78 2.46 -10.47
C LEU A 33 0.53 1.97 -9.72
N LEU A 34 -0.10 2.86 -8.95
CA LEU A 34 -1.42 2.60 -8.35
C LEU A 34 -2.50 2.35 -9.40
N LEU A 35 -2.57 3.15 -10.46
CA LEU A 35 -3.52 2.95 -11.55
C LEU A 35 -3.29 1.62 -12.27
N PHE A 36 -2.02 1.30 -12.56
CA PHE A 36 -1.63 0.06 -13.23
C PHE A 36 -2.08 -1.15 -12.42
N ILE A 37 -1.76 -1.20 -11.13
CA ILE A 37 -2.21 -2.28 -10.24
C ILE A 37 -3.74 -2.28 -10.15
N GLY A 38 -4.37 -1.10 -10.02
CA GLY A 38 -5.82 -0.95 -9.94
C GLY A 38 -6.58 -1.48 -11.16
N VAL A 39 -5.99 -1.43 -12.35
CA VAL A 39 -6.59 -1.99 -13.58
C VAL A 39 -6.12 -3.43 -13.83
N MET A 40 -4.85 -3.74 -13.58
CA MET A 40 -4.29 -5.08 -13.78
C MET A 40 -4.93 -6.12 -12.88
N VAL A 41 -5.14 -5.81 -11.59
CA VAL A 41 -5.70 -6.77 -10.63
C VAL A 41 -7.09 -7.25 -11.06
N PRO A 42 -8.10 -6.40 -11.28
CA PRO A 42 -9.41 -6.87 -11.72
C PRO A 42 -9.34 -7.51 -13.11
N MET A 43 -8.52 -7.00 -14.03
CA MET A 43 -8.33 -7.62 -15.35
C MET A 43 -7.90 -9.08 -15.20
N LEU A 44 -6.86 -9.37 -14.42
CA LEU A 44 -6.35 -10.72 -14.25
C LEU A 44 -7.32 -11.61 -13.48
N VAL A 45 -7.91 -11.10 -12.40
CA VAL A 45 -8.87 -11.85 -11.57
C VAL A 45 -10.07 -12.27 -12.40
N TYR A 46 -10.71 -11.34 -13.11
CA TYR A 46 -11.88 -11.65 -13.92
C TYR A 46 -11.55 -12.51 -15.14
N THR A 47 -10.38 -12.33 -15.74
CA THR A 47 -9.94 -13.19 -16.85
C THR A 47 -9.75 -14.62 -16.37
N LEU A 48 -9.01 -14.82 -15.29
CA LEU A 48 -8.74 -16.15 -14.76
C LEU A 48 -10.02 -16.82 -14.26
N TRP A 49 -10.86 -16.07 -13.54
CA TRP A 49 -12.16 -16.54 -13.08
C TRP A 49 -13.06 -16.94 -14.26
N GLY A 50 -13.16 -16.11 -15.29
CA GLY A 50 -13.95 -16.42 -16.49
C GLY A 50 -13.43 -17.64 -17.25
N VAL A 51 -12.11 -17.84 -17.33
CA VAL A 51 -11.53 -19.06 -17.92
C VAL A 51 -11.91 -20.30 -17.11
N ILE A 52 -11.82 -20.25 -15.78
CA ILE A 52 -12.24 -21.36 -14.92
C ILE A 52 -13.73 -21.65 -15.13
N ASP A 53 -14.57 -20.61 -15.15
CA ASP A 53 -16.01 -20.74 -15.36
C ASP A 53 -16.31 -21.50 -16.66
N ILE A 54 -15.76 -21.04 -17.79
CA ILE A 54 -15.92 -21.67 -19.12
C ILE A 54 -15.48 -23.15 -19.12
N LEU A 55 -14.33 -23.47 -18.51
CA LEU A 55 -13.80 -24.83 -18.49
C LEU A 55 -14.63 -25.77 -17.59
N THR A 56 -15.35 -25.22 -16.62
CA THR A 56 -16.20 -25.98 -15.70
C THR A 56 -17.66 -26.08 -16.16
N VAL A 57 -18.06 -25.34 -17.21
CA VAL A 57 -19.40 -25.49 -17.79
C VAL A 57 -19.56 -26.92 -18.36
N PRO A 58 -20.57 -27.68 -17.91
CA PRO A 58 -20.86 -28.98 -18.47
C PRO A 58 -21.29 -28.83 -19.94
N LEU A 59 -20.63 -29.56 -20.83
CA LEU A 59 -21.08 -29.66 -22.22
C LEU A 59 -22.45 -30.35 -22.24
N ALA A 60 -23.40 -29.77 -22.96
CA ALA A 60 -24.74 -30.32 -23.10
C ALA A 60 -24.69 -31.78 -23.61
N LYS A 61 -25.59 -32.62 -23.09
CA LYS A 61 -25.65 -34.05 -23.39
C LYS A 61 -26.18 -34.33 -24.79
#